data_AF-R7TSJ5-F1
#
_entry.id   AF-R7TSJ5-F1
#
_cell.length_a   1.000
_cell.length_b   1.000
_cell.length_c   1.000
_cell.angle_alpha   90.00
_cell.angle_beta   90.00
_cell.angle_gamma   90.00
#
_symmetry.space_group_name_H-M   'P 1'
#
loop_
_entity.id
_entity.type
_entity.pdbx_description
1 polymer ?
#
loop_
_entity_poly.entity_id
_entity_poly.type
_entity_poly.pdbx_seq_one_letter_code
_entity_poly.pdbx_strand_id
1 'polypeptide(L)'
;MFPSQGFSEIVFCAVTSNEQVKGYGTHLMNHLKDYHVQHSVLHFLTFADEFAIGYFKKQGFSKEIKLPKANYTGYIKDYEGATLMGCEMDARIMYTQFSQIIRKQKEVR
;
A
#
# COMPACT_ATOMS: atom_id res chain seq x y z
N MET A 1 8.03 -9.85 3.73
CA MET A 1 7.53 -10.15 2.37
C MET A 1 7.29 -11.64 2.29
N PHE A 2 6.18 -12.07 1.67
CA PHE A 2 5.82 -13.47 1.45
C PHE A 2 5.72 -13.71 -0.08
N PRO A 3 6.85 -13.84 -0.80
CA PRO A 3 6.85 -13.88 -2.27
C PRO A 3 6.00 -15.02 -2.83
N SER A 4 6.06 -16.21 -2.22
CA SER A 4 5.29 -17.38 -2.65
C SER A 4 3.77 -17.19 -2.49
N GLN A 5 3.34 -16.33 -1.57
CA GLN A 5 1.93 -15.99 -1.35
C GLN A 5 1.50 -14.75 -2.15
N GLY A 6 2.45 -14.03 -2.75
CA GLY A 6 2.22 -12.85 -3.58
C GLY A 6 1.97 -11.55 -2.80
N PHE A 7 2.26 -11.49 -1.49
CA PHE A 7 1.96 -10.31 -0.68
C PHE A 7 3.05 -9.93 0.33
N SER A 8 2.95 -8.69 0.85
CA SER A 8 3.70 -8.20 2.00
C SER A 8 2.75 -7.64 3.06
N GLU A 9 3.03 -7.94 4.32
CA GLU A 9 2.40 -7.29 5.45
C GLU A 9 3.13 -5.97 5.78
N ILE A 10 2.37 -4.88 5.92
CA ILE A 10 2.86 -3.63 6.52
C ILE A 10 2.51 -3.66 7.99
N VAL A 11 3.52 -3.83 8.84
CA VAL A 11 3.35 -3.92 10.30
C VAL A 11 3.36 -2.54 10.94
N PHE A 12 4.27 -1.67 10.50
CA PHE A 12 4.39 -0.30 10.99
C PHE A 12 4.59 0.67 9.83
N CYS A 13 3.91 1.80 9.89
CA CYS A 13 4.09 2.91 8.96
C CYS A 13 3.91 4.22 9.73
N ALA A 14 5.00 4.95 9.94
CA ALA A 14 4.98 6.17 10.73
C ALA A 14 5.85 7.25 10.09
N VAL A 15 5.41 8.50 10.29
CA VAL A 15 6.19 9.72 10.02
C VAL A 15 6.12 10.54 11.30
N THR A 16 7.25 11.08 11.74
CA THR A 16 7.32 11.99 12.88
C THR A 16 6.28 13.11 12.74
N SER A 17 5.59 13.45 13.82
CA SER A 17 4.46 14.38 13.83
C SER A 17 4.78 15.73 13.15
N ASN A 18 5.97 16.28 13.40
CA ASN A 18 6.42 17.55 12.82
C ASN A 18 6.63 17.50 11.29
N GLU A 19 6.70 16.30 10.73
CA GLU A 19 6.90 16.04 9.30
C GLU A 19 5.64 15.47 8.62
N GLN A 20 4.55 15.25 9.36
CA GLN A 20 3.28 14.82 8.77
C GLN A 20 2.70 15.91 7.85
N VAL A 21 1.84 15.49 6.91
CA VAL A 21 1.18 16.37 5.91
C VAL A 21 2.12 17.02 4.89
N LYS A 22 3.45 16.86 5.01
CA LYS A 22 4.45 17.33 4.02
C LYS A 22 4.66 16.40 2.82
N GLY A 23 3.92 15.29 2.76
CA GLY A 23 3.98 14.33 1.65
C GLY A 23 4.94 13.15 1.83
N TYR A 24 5.75 13.11 2.89
CA TYR A 24 6.70 12.01 3.12
C TYR A 24 6.04 10.63 3.18
N GLY A 25 4.86 10.52 3.81
CA GLY A 25 4.15 9.24 3.85
C GLY A 25 3.77 8.72 2.47
N THR A 26 3.36 9.60 1.55
CA THR A 26 3.09 9.22 0.15
C THR A 26 4.38 8.89 -0.58
N HIS A 27 5.43 9.68 -0.36
CA HIS A 27 6.73 9.44 -0.97
C HIS A 27 7.31 8.07 -0.56
N LEU A 28 7.30 7.76 0.73
CA LEU A 28 7.73 6.47 1.28
C LEU A 28 6.93 5.32 0.68
N MET A 29 5.59 5.43 0.64
CA MET A 29 4.73 4.39 0.10
C MET A 29 4.97 4.15 -1.38
N ASN A 30 5.19 5.20 -2.18
CA ASN A 30 5.49 5.05 -3.60
C ASN A 30 6.80 4.30 -3.84
N HIS A 31 7.85 4.64 -3.07
CA HIS A 31 9.11 3.89 -3.12
C HIS A 31 8.94 2.44 -2.69
N LEU A 32 8.15 2.19 -1.65
CA LEU A 32 7.85 0.84 -1.16
C LEU A 32 7.12 0.00 -2.22
N LYS A 33 6.15 0.60 -2.92
CA LYS A 33 5.41 -0.04 -4.02
C LYS A 33 6.33 -0.39 -5.18
N ASP A 34 7.14 0.56 -5.66
CA ASP A 34 8.07 0.32 -6.76
C ASP A 34 9.04 -0.82 -6.44
N TYR A 35 9.58 -0.84 -5.20
CA TYR A 35 10.43 -1.95 -4.75
C TYR A 35 9.71 -3.30 -4.82
N HIS A 36 8.46 -3.39 -4.35
CA HIS A 36 7.74 -4.66 -4.33
C HIS A 36 7.30 -5.12 -5.73
N VAL A 37 6.90 -4.19 -6.60
CA VAL A 37 6.60 -4.47 -8.00
C VAL A 37 7.82 -5.06 -8.71
N GLN A 38 9.03 -4.52 -8.48
CA GLN A 38 10.27 -5.08 -9.03
C GLN A 38 10.55 -6.52 -8.57
N HIS A 39 10.04 -6.91 -7.40
CA HIS A 39 10.18 -8.26 -6.83
C HIS A 39 8.95 -9.15 -7.09
N SER A 40 8.06 -8.75 -8.00
CA SER A 40 6.84 -9.50 -8.35
C SER A 40 5.89 -9.77 -7.17
N VAL A 41 5.90 -8.88 -6.17
CA VAL A 41 4.95 -8.91 -5.05
C VAL A 41 3.97 -7.75 -5.23
N LEU A 42 2.74 -8.09 -5.59
CA LEU A 42 1.75 -7.11 -6.05
C LEU A 42 0.66 -6.80 -5.02
N HIS A 43 0.70 -7.41 -3.84
CA HIS A 43 -0.28 -7.15 -2.80
C HIS A 43 0.36 -6.65 -1.51
N PHE A 44 -0.22 -5.60 -0.94
CA PHE A 44 -0.01 -5.24 0.45
C PHE A 44 -1.23 -5.55 1.28
N LEU A 45 -0.99 -6.03 2.50
CA LEU A 45 -1.98 -6.15 3.55
C LEU A 45 -1.49 -5.41 4.78
N THR A 46 -2.41 -4.81 5.52
CA THR A 46 -2.11 -4.10 6.76
C THR A 46 -3.31 -4.16 7.68
N PHE A 47 -3.06 -4.22 8.98
CA PHE A 47 -4.08 -3.89 9.97
C PHE A 47 -3.93 -2.40 10.32
N ALA A 48 -4.91 -1.60 9.94
CA ALA A 48 -4.90 -0.15 10.14
C ALA A 48 -5.77 0.24 11.35
N ASP A 49 -5.22 1.05 12.24
CA ASP A 49 -6.01 1.75 13.26
C ASP A 49 -6.91 2.84 12.63
N GLU A 50 -7.85 3.35 13.43
CA GLU A 50 -8.85 4.32 12.96
C GLU A 50 -8.26 5.62 12.41
N PHE A 51 -7.11 6.07 12.95
CA PHE A 51 -6.43 7.28 12.52
C PHE A 51 -5.65 7.06 11.21
N ALA A 52 -5.15 5.85 10.99
CA ALA A 52 -4.38 5.47 9.80
C ALA A 52 -5.26 5.11 8.59
N ILE A 53 -6.52 4.72 8.77
CA ILE A 53 -7.43 4.34 7.67
C ILE A 53 -7.47 5.41 6.57
N GLY A 54 -7.55 6.69 6.94
CA GLY A 54 -7.58 7.80 5.99
C GLY A 54 -6.31 7.89 5.13
N TYR A 55 -5.14 7.65 5.74
CA TYR A 55 -3.87 7.58 5.03
C TYR A 55 -3.86 6.39 4.06
N PHE A 56 -4.17 5.18 4.53
CA PHE A 56 -4.14 3.97 3.69
C PHE A 56 -5.12 4.03 2.52
N LYS A 57 -6.33 4.59 2.72
CA LYS A 57 -7.27 4.85 1.61
C LYS A 57 -6.65 5.73 0.52
N LYS A 58 -5.97 6.82 0.91
CA LYS A 58 -5.27 7.71 -0.05
C LYS A 58 -4.11 7.00 -0.76
N GLN A 59 -3.53 5.98 -0.14
CA GLN A 59 -2.52 5.13 -0.76
C GLN A 59 -3.11 3.99 -1.61
N GLY A 60 -4.42 3.95 -1.82
CA GLY A 60 -5.07 2.92 -2.65
C GLY A 60 -5.34 1.60 -1.93
N PHE A 61 -5.37 1.61 -0.59
CA PHE A 61 -5.87 0.47 0.17
C PHE A 61 -7.39 0.53 0.32
N SER A 62 -8.02 -0.62 0.36
CA SER A 62 -9.46 -0.78 0.61
C SER A 62 -9.71 -1.88 1.64
N LYS A 63 -10.95 -1.96 2.15
CA LYS A 63 -11.40 -3.10 2.97
C LYS A 63 -11.73 -4.34 2.11
N GLU A 64 -11.83 -4.16 0.79
CA GLU A 64 -12.11 -5.23 -0.15
C GLU A 64 -10.79 -5.84 -0.64
N ILE A 65 -10.44 -6.96 -0.05
CA ILE A 65 -9.17 -7.64 -0.33
C ILE A 65 -9.36 -8.54 -1.54
N LYS A 66 -8.69 -8.19 -2.63
CA LYS A 66 -8.71 -8.97 -3.88
C LYS A 66 -7.83 -10.22 -3.83
N LEU A 67 -6.82 -10.24 -2.96
CA LEU A 67 -5.99 -11.43 -2.75
C LEU A 67 -6.84 -12.53 -2.09
N PRO A 68 -6.83 -13.78 -2.59
CA PRO A 68 -7.60 -14.87 -1.98
C PRO A 68 -7.23 -15.10 -0.52
N LYS A 69 -8.23 -15.34 0.34
CA LYS A 69 -8.04 -15.58 1.79
C LYS A 69 -6.99 -16.65 2.11
N ALA A 70 -6.97 -17.72 1.32
CA ALA A 70 -6.03 -18.83 1.50
C ALA A 70 -4.56 -18.40 1.37
N ASN A 71 -4.27 -17.31 0.66
CA ASN A 71 -2.90 -16.84 0.46
C ASN A 71 -2.33 -16.13 1.69
N TYR A 72 -3.16 -15.53 2.54
CA TYR A 72 -2.67 -14.70 3.66
C TYR A 72 -3.12 -15.19 5.04
N THR A 73 -4.13 -16.06 5.11
CA THR A 73 -4.58 -16.64 6.38
C THR A 73 -3.46 -17.46 7.01
N GLY A 74 -3.14 -17.20 8.28
CA GLY A 74 -2.03 -17.83 9.01
C GLY A 74 -0.66 -17.19 8.78
N TYR A 75 -0.54 -16.23 7.85
CA TYR A 75 0.70 -15.49 7.59
C TYR A 75 0.67 -14.08 8.16
N ILE A 76 -0.49 -13.41 8.10
CA ILE A 76 -0.68 -12.07 8.65
C ILE A 76 -1.14 -12.15 10.11
N LYS A 77 -0.66 -11.23 10.95
CA LYS A 77 -1.07 -11.19 12.35
C LYS A 77 -2.40 -10.47 12.50
N ASP A 78 -3.31 -11.04 13.28
CA ASP A 78 -4.57 -10.39 13.65
C ASP A 78 -4.35 -9.41 14.81
N TYR A 79 -4.70 -8.14 14.61
CA TYR A 79 -4.54 -7.09 15.59
C TYR A 79 -5.92 -6.60 16.02
N GLU A 80 -6.22 -6.79 17.31
CA GLU A 80 -7.49 -6.38 17.90
C GLU A 80 -7.71 -4.86 17.76
N GLY A 81 -8.93 -4.46 17.43
CA GLY A 81 -9.28 -3.04 17.23
C GLY A 81 -8.76 -2.43 15.93
N ALA A 82 -8.06 -3.18 15.07
CA ALA A 82 -7.60 -2.71 13.78
C ALA A 82 -8.45 -3.27 12.62
N THR A 83 -8.49 -2.54 11.51
CA THR A 83 -9.19 -2.97 10.30
C THR A 83 -8.18 -3.54 9.31
N LEU A 84 -8.37 -4.78 8.89
CA LEU A 84 -7.62 -5.35 7.77
C LEU A 84 -7.93 -4.60 6.47
N MET A 85 -6.89 -4.11 5.81
CA MET A 85 -6.97 -3.40 4.53
C MET A 85 -5.97 -3.99 3.54
N GLY A 86 -6.34 -4.00 2.26
CA GLY A 86 -5.50 -4.51 1.17
C GLY A 86 -5.28 -3.50 0.06
N CYS A 87 -4.11 -3.53 -0.56
CA CYS A 87 -3.77 -2.77 -1.77
C CYS A 87 -3.23 -3.74 -2.82
N GLU A 88 -3.82 -3.71 -4.01
CA GLU A 88 -3.29 -4.39 -5.20
C GLU A 88 -2.54 -3.36 -6.06
N MET A 89 -1.33 -3.72 -6.46
CA MET A 89 -0.44 -2.91 -7.28
C MET A 89 -0.48 -3.39 -8.74
N ASP A 90 -0.42 -2.45 -9.67
CA ASP A 90 -0.28 -2.72 -11.10
C ASP A 90 1.20 -2.69 -11.46
N ALA A 91 1.70 -3.80 -12.01
CA ALA A 91 3.10 -3.96 -12.36
C ALA A 91 3.61 -2.99 -13.45
N ARG A 92 2.69 -2.31 -14.16
CA ARG A 92 3.03 -1.37 -15.24
C ARG A 92 3.19 0.07 -14.74
N ILE A 93 2.82 0.34 -13.48
CA ILE A 93 2.86 1.69 -12.91
C ILE A 93 4.20 1.90 -12.21
N MET A 94 4.87 3.00 -12.55
CA MET A 94 5.98 3.53 -11.75
C MET A 94 5.42 4.54 -10.74
N TYR A 95 5.22 4.09 -9.50
CA TYR A 95 4.52 4.84 -8.45
C TYR A 95 5.28 6.09 -8.01
N THR A 96 6.61 6.08 -8.04
CA THR A 96 7.43 7.28 -7.79
C THR A 96 7.19 8.39 -8.83
N GLN A 97 6.77 8.04 -10.04
CA GLN A 97 6.45 8.99 -11.11
C GLN A 97 4.94 9.23 -11.28
N PHE A 98 4.11 8.69 -10.38
CA PHE A 98 2.65 8.67 -10.54
C PHE A 98 2.06 10.04 -10.85
N SER A 99 2.43 11.08 -10.10
CA SER A 99 1.93 12.45 -10.33
C SER A 99 2.26 13.00 -11.71
N GLN A 100 3.45 12.69 -12.25
CA GLN A 100 3.86 13.11 -13.58
C GLN A 100 3.09 12.36 -14.67
N ILE A 101 2.88 11.05 -14.47
CA ILE A 101 2.10 10.20 -15.38
C ILE A 101 0.66 10.72 -15.47
N ILE A 102 0.01 10.96 -14.34
CA ILE A 102 -1.36 11.48 -14.29
C ILE A 102 -1.46 12.86 -14.94
N ARG A 103 -0.47 13.75 -14.73
CA ARG A 103 -0.47 15.07 -15.37
C ARG A 103 -0.43 14.95 -16.90
N LYS A 104 0.50 14.15 -17.43
CA LYS A 104 0.60 13.89 -18.87
C LYS A 104 -0.68 13.28 -19.44
N GLN A 105 -1.30 12.33 -18.73
CA GLN A 105 -2.56 11.71 -19.18
C GLN A 105 -3.72 12.71 -19.27
N LYS A 106 -3.76 13.73 -18.40
CA LYS A 106 -4.78 14.79 -18.44
C LYS A 106 -4.57 15.78 -19.59
N GLU A 107 -3.33 15.98 -20.03
CA GLU A 107 -2.99 16.88 -21.15
C GLU A 107 -3.36 16.28 -22.52
N VAL A 108 -3.46 14.95 -22.62
CA VAL A 108 -3.79 14.23 -23.86
C VAL A 108 -5.31 14.03 -24.04
N ARG A 109 -6.11 14.32 -23.01
CA ARG A 109 -7.58 14.31 -23.06
C ARG A 109 -8.13 15.66 -23.46
#